data_AF-A0A9E4A6S6-F1
#
_entry.id   AF-A0A9E4A6S6-F1
#
_cell.length_a   1.000
_cell.length_b   1.000
_cell.length_c   1.000
_cell.angle_alpha   90.00
_cell.angle_beta   90.00
_cell.angle_gamma   90.00
#
_symmetry.space_group_name_H-M   'P 1'
#
loop_
_entity.id
_entity.type
_entity.pdbx_description
1 polymer ?
#
loop_
_entity_poly.entity_id
_entity_poly.type
_entity_poly.pdbx_seq_one_letter_code
_entity_poly.pdbx_strand_id
1 'polypeptide(L)'
;MIQVKEQLEQCLDKFRAGTLAEQDLQRALENVNGALDAAAKPQRLLYLQATNTSVTSAVEGMSIVDGDGVHNGPDEPEDWPYQTVHEAMLDGWHIVKFPEMTLMLVGENETYGLGCEFILEK
;
A
#
# COMPACT_ATOMS: atom_id res chain seq x y z
N MET A 1 5.48 0.28 -18.45
CA MET A 1 6.73 -0.50 -18.68
C MET A 1 7.08 -0.71 -20.15
N ILE A 2 6.15 -1.11 -21.03
CA ILE A 2 6.44 -1.35 -22.47
C ILE A 2 7.06 -0.12 -23.16
N GLN A 3 6.53 1.07 -22.88
CA GLN A 3 6.96 2.34 -23.49
C GLN A 3 8.40 2.75 -23.11
N VAL A 4 8.88 2.39 -21.92
CA VAL A 4 10.23 2.70 -21.43
C VAL A 4 11.28 1.80 -22.12
N LYS A 5 10.93 0.52 -22.31
CA LYS A 5 11.81 -0.44 -22.99
C LYS A 5 12.05 -0.04 -24.45
N GLU A 6 10.99 0.32 -25.18
CA GLU A 6 11.08 0.75 -26.57
C GLU A 6 11.97 2.00 -26.75
N GLN A 7 11.91 2.95 -25.81
CA GLN A 7 12.75 4.15 -25.87
C GLN A 7 14.22 3.87 -25.55
N LEU A 8 14.51 2.95 -24.62
CA LEU A 8 15.87 2.48 -24.35
C LEU A 8 16.46 1.74 -25.57
N GLU A 9 15.66 0.94 -26.25
CA GLU A 9 16.06 0.26 -27.50
C GLU A 9 16.38 1.27 -28.60
N GLN A 10 15.58 2.32 -28.76
CA GLN A 10 15.86 3.41 -29.71
C GLN A 10 17.15 4.17 -29.37
N CYS A 11 17.43 4.42 -28.09
CA CYS A 11 18.68 5.04 -27.67
C CYS A 11 19.88 4.13 -27.98
N LEU A 12 19.75 2.81 -27.78
CA LEU A 12 20.77 1.82 -28.13
C LEU A 12 21.07 1.79 -29.62
N ASP A 13 20.04 1.88 -30.47
CA ASP A 13 20.24 1.89 -31.92
C ASP A 13 20.88 3.19 -32.41
N LYS A 14 20.49 4.33 -31.85
CA LYS A 14 21.17 5.62 -32.12
C LYS A 14 22.61 5.64 -31.64
N PHE A 15 22.90 4.99 -30.51
CA PHE A 15 24.27 4.81 -30.02
C PHE A 15 25.10 3.98 -30.99
N ARG A 16 24.58 2.85 -31.45
CA ARG A 16 25.24 1.99 -32.45
C ARG A 16 25.47 2.70 -33.78
N ALA A 17 24.55 3.59 -34.18
CA ALA A 17 24.67 4.41 -35.37
C ALA A 17 25.61 5.63 -35.20
N GLY A 18 26.09 5.91 -33.98
CA GLY A 18 26.92 7.08 -33.68
C GLY A 18 26.17 8.42 -33.74
N THR A 19 24.83 8.40 -33.74
CA THR A 19 23.98 9.59 -33.85
C THR A 19 23.26 9.93 -32.54
N LEU A 20 23.66 9.30 -31.43
CA LEU A 20 23.05 9.55 -30.13
C LEU A 20 23.38 10.98 -29.66
N ALA A 21 22.34 11.75 -29.38
CA ALA A 21 22.49 13.08 -28.79
C ALA A 21 22.11 13.07 -27.31
N GLU A 22 22.59 14.06 -26.55
CA GLU A 22 22.22 14.26 -25.14
C GLU A 22 20.70 14.38 -24.95
N GLN A 23 20.01 15.02 -25.90
CA GLN A 23 18.54 15.18 -25.88
C GLN A 23 17.79 13.83 -25.92
N ASP A 24 18.37 12.82 -26.57
CA ASP A 24 17.78 11.48 -26.60
C ASP A 24 17.81 10.83 -25.21
N LEU A 25 18.92 11.02 -24.49
CA LEU A 25 19.09 10.53 -23.12
C LEU A 25 18.21 11.30 -22.12
N GLN A 26 18.13 12.63 -22.24
CA GLN A 26 17.25 13.45 -21.41
C GLN A 26 15.78 13.02 -21.55
N ARG A 27 15.32 12.80 -22.79
CA ARG A 27 13.95 12.32 -23.05
C ARG A 27 13.70 10.92 -22.47
N ALA A 28 14.67 10.00 -22.56
CA ALA A 28 14.54 8.68 -21.96
C ALA A 28 14.44 8.77 -20.42
N LEU A 29 15.24 9.63 -19.78
CA LEU A 29 15.19 9.87 -18.34
C LEU A 29 13.88 10.51 -17.89
N GLU A 30 13.38 11.51 -18.62
CA GLU A 30 12.09 12.16 -18.34
C GLU A 30 10.93 11.15 -18.40
N ASN A 31 10.94 10.22 -19.36
CA ASN A 31 9.91 9.20 -19.46
C ASN A 31 10.05 8.09 -18.41
N VAL A 32 11.27 7.76 -17.98
CA VAL A 32 11.50 6.87 -16.84
C VAL A 32 10.97 7.52 -15.56
N ASN A 33 11.30 8.78 -15.32
CA ASN A 33 10.81 9.54 -14.16
C ASN A 33 9.31 9.72 -14.21
N GLY A 34 8.73 10.12 -15.34
CA GLY A 34 7.28 10.22 -15.51
C GLY A 34 6.57 8.88 -15.34
N ALA A 35 7.18 7.76 -15.74
CA ALA A 35 6.65 6.43 -15.49
C ALA A 35 6.80 6.01 -14.02
N LEU A 36 7.86 6.43 -13.33
CA LEU A 36 8.06 6.21 -11.90
C LEU A 36 7.09 7.05 -11.06
N ASP A 37 6.86 8.31 -11.43
CA ASP A 37 5.94 9.24 -10.78
C ASP A 37 4.48 8.85 -11.04
N ALA A 38 4.14 8.42 -12.27
CA ALA A 38 2.83 7.84 -12.57
C ALA A 38 2.63 6.45 -11.94
N ALA A 39 3.72 5.75 -11.60
CA ALA A 39 3.68 4.48 -10.88
C ALA A 39 3.69 4.64 -9.36
N ALA A 40 4.07 5.81 -8.83
CA ALA A 40 3.99 6.15 -7.42
C ALA A 40 2.53 6.42 -7.05
N LYS A 41 1.71 5.35 -7.06
CA LYS A 41 0.38 5.40 -6.47
C LYS A 41 0.52 5.87 -5.02
N PRO A 42 -0.37 6.76 -4.55
CA PRO A 42 -0.38 7.15 -3.15
C PRO A 42 -0.50 5.87 -2.30
N GLN A 43 0.29 5.81 -1.24
CA GLN A 43 0.25 4.71 -0.28
C GLN A 43 -1.19 4.54 0.18
N ARG A 44 -1.70 3.31 0.06
CA ARG A 44 -3.01 2.98 0.65
C ARG A 44 -2.75 2.40 2.02
N LEU A 45 -3.51 2.82 3.01
CA LEU A 45 -3.47 2.26 4.35
C LEU A 45 -4.77 1.54 4.65
N LEU A 46 -4.67 0.39 5.29
CA LEU A 46 -5.78 -0.37 5.81
C LEU A 46 -5.58 -0.53 7.31
N TYR A 47 -6.50 0.01 8.07
CA TYR A 47 -6.59 -0.14 9.52
C TYR A 47 -7.59 -1.25 9.82
N LEU A 48 -7.15 -2.29 10.52
CA LEU A 48 -8.00 -3.39 10.97
C LEU A 48 -7.87 -3.53 12.48
N GLN A 49 -8.96 -3.35 13.20
CA GLN A 49 -9.07 -3.74 14.59
C GLN A 49 -9.63 -5.16 14.65
N ALA A 50 -8.93 -6.06 15.35
CA ALA A 50 -9.37 -7.44 15.51
C ALA A 50 -9.72 -7.77 16.95
N THR A 51 -10.47 -8.85 17.20
CA THR A 51 -10.86 -9.28 18.55
C THR A 51 -9.64 -9.60 19.43
N ASN A 52 -8.53 -10.06 18.84
CA ASN A 52 -7.27 -10.30 19.55
C ASN A 52 -6.05 -10.08 18.64
N THR A 53 -4.85 -10.38 19.14
CA THR A 53 -3.59 -10.14 18.40
C THR A 53 -3.29 -11.17 17.31
N SER A 54 -4.15 -12.16 17.10
CA SER A 54 -4.02 -13.11 15.98
C SER A 54 -4.50 -12.49 14.68
N VAL A 55 -3.70 -12.63 13.61
CA VAL A 55 -4.09 -12.23 12.25
C VAL A 55 -5.31 -12.99 11.70
N THR A 56 -5.65 -14.13 12.32
CA THR A 56 -6.83 -14.93 11.96
C THR A 56 -8.05 -14.64 12.84
N SER A 57 -7.95 -13.69 13.78
CA SER A 57 -9.10 -13.30 14.59
C SER A 57 -10.05 -12.40 13.79
N ALA A 58 -11.32 -12.39 14.22
CA ALA A 58 -12.35 -11.61 13.55
C ALA A 58 -12.03 -10.11 13.63
N VAL A 59 -12.29 -9.40 12.54
CA VAL A 59 -12.20 -7.94 12.49
C VAL A 59 -13.47 -7.34 13.10
N GLU A 60 -13.30 -6.35 13.97
CA GLU A 60 -14.36 -5.62 14.67
C GLU A 60 -14.44 -4.14 14.25
N GLY A 61 -13.44 -3.65 13.52
CA GLY A 61 -13.42 -2.30 12.99
C GLY A 61 -12.47 -2.20 11.81
N MET A 62 -12.84 -1.38 10.82
CA MET A 62 -11.96 -1.09 9.71
C MET A 62 -11.99 0.35 9.24
N SER A 63 -10.89 0.77 8.61
CA SER A 63 -10.84 1.98 7.79
C SER A 63 -9.80 1.84 6.68
N ILE A 64 -10.12 2.35 5.50
CA ILE A 64 -9.22 2.41 4.35
C ILE A 64 -8.91 3.87 4.07
N VAL A 65 -7.62 4.17 3.95
CA VAL A 65 -7.13 5.46 3.46
C VAL A 65 -6.51 5.26 2.10
N ASP A 66 -6.99 6.01 1.12
CA ASP A 66 -6.44 6.01 -0.24
C ASP A 66 -6.50 7.42 -0.86
N GLY A 67 -6.27 7.52 -2.17
CA GLY A 67 -6.24 8.79 -2.88
C GLY A 67 -7.55 9.58 -2.82
N ASP A 68 -8.68 8.93 -2.51
CA ASP A 68 -10.00 9.56 -2.44
C ASP A 68 -10.41 9.95 -1.02
N GLY A 69 -9.63 9.58 0.00
CA GLY A 69 -9.85 9.96 1.40
C GLY A 69 -9.89 8.77 2.36
N VAL A 70 -10.73 8.89 3.39
CA VAL A 70 -10.89 7.90 4.46
C VAL A 70 -12.27 7.25 4.36
N HIS A 71 -12.31 5.92 4.34
CA HIS A 71 -13.52 5.13 4.15
C HIS A 71 -13.64 4.06 5.25
N ASN A 72 -14.73 4.06 6.02
CA ASN A 72 -14.91 3.14 7.16
C ASN A 72 -15.53 1.78 6.77
N GLY A 73 -15.55 1.46 5.47
CA GLY A 73 -16.26 0.29 4.95
C GLY A 73 -17.79 0.44 4.99
N PRO A 74 -18.52 -0.62 4.58
CA PRO A 74 -19.97 -0.74 4.76
C PRO A 74 -20.42 -0.66 6.23
N ASP A 75 -21.68 -0.30 6.47
CA ASP A 75 -22.25 -0.22 7.82
C ASP A 75 -22.35 -1.60 8.50
N GLU A 76 -22.64 -2.65 7.73
CA GLU A 76 -22.75 -4.02 8.21
C GLU A 76 -21.37 -4.72 8.17
N PRO A 77 -20.85 -5.25 9.29
CA PRO A 77 -19.54 -5.89 9.34
C PRO A 77 -19.38 -7.11 8.42
N GLU A 78 -20.48 -7.82 8.13
CA GLU A 78 -20.48 -8.96 7.22
C GLU A 78 -20.19 -8.58 5.76
N ASP A 79 -20.43 -7.32 5.39
CA ASP A 79 -20.16 -6.77 4.06
C ASP A 79 -18.73 -6.22 3.93
N TRP A 80 -17.94 -6.22 5.00
CA TRP A 80 -16.56 -5.75 4.95
C TRP A 80 -15.70 -6.64 4.04
N PRO A 81 -14.77 -6.05 3.27
CA PRO A 81 -13.95 -6.79 2.30
C PRO A 81 -13.03 -7.83 2.94
N TYR A 82 -12.73 -7.69 4.23
CA TYR A 82 -11.89 -8.64 4.98
C TYR A 82 -12.49 -8.88 6.36
N GLN A 83 -12.76 -10.15 6.68
CA GLN A 83 -13.23 -10.62 7.98
C GLN A 83 -12.07 -10.95 8.92
N THR A 84 -10.86 -11.13 8.38
CA THR A 84 -9.62 -11.32 9.15
C THR A 84 -8.46 -10.54 8.51
N VAL A 85 -7.44 -10.19 9.30
CA VAL A 85 -6.20 -9.57 8.78
C VAL A 85 -5.50 -10.48 7.77
N HIS A 86 -5.57 -11.79 8.00
CA HIS A 86 -5.02 -12.80 7.10
C HIS A 86 -5.64 -12.74 5.69
N GLU A 87 -6.93 -12.45 5.57
CA GLU A 87 -7.58 -12.27 4.25
C GLU A 87 -7.03 -11.04 3.52
N ALA A 88 -6.79 -9.93 4.22
CA ALA A 88 -6.16 -8.76 3.62
C ALA A 88 -4.73 -9.08 3.15
N MET A 89 -3.98 -9.86 3.92
CA MET A 89 -2.63 -10.31 3.52
C MET A 89 -2.67 -11.18 2.25
N LEU A 90 -3.67 -12.05 2.11
CA LEU A 90 -3.85 -12.86 0.89
C LEU A 90 -4.21 -12.01 -0.33
N ASP A 91 -4.91 -10.88 -0.13
CA ASP A 91 -5.15 -9.88 -1.18
C ASP A 91 -3.92 -8.98 -1.46
N GLY A 92 -2.79 -9.22 -0.80
CA GLY A 92 -1.52 -8.53 -1.07
C GLY A 92 -1.32 -7.24 -0.28
N TRP A 93 -2.06 -7.03 0.81
CA TRP A 93 -1.73 -6.02 1.81
C TRP A 93 -0.55 -6.48 2.67
N HIS A 94 0.36 -5.57 3.01
CA HIS A 94 1.54 -5.85 3.81
C HIS A 94 1.39 -5.22 5.20
N ILE A 95 1.67 -5.96 6.27
CA ILE A 95 1.58 -5.42 7.63
C ILE A 95 2.73 -4.42 7.87
N VAL A 96 2.37 -3.19 8.25
CA VAL A 96 3.27 -2.11 8.68
C VAL A 96 3.40 -2.10 10.21
N LYS A 97 2.31 -2.41 10.93
CA LYS A 97 2.26 -2.40 12.40
C LYS A 97 1.43 -3.56 12.92
N PHE A 98 2.01 -4.31 13.86
CA PHE A 98 1.30 -5.28 14.71
C PHE A 98 0.73 -4.60 15.96
N PRO A 99 -0.33 -5.15 16.58
CA PRO A 99 -0.89 -4.64 17.81
C PRO A 99 0.16 -4.41 18.91
N GLU A 100 0.06 -3.26 19.58
CA GLU A 100 0.92 -2.93 20.71
C GLU A 100 0.43 -3.65 21.97
N MET A 101 1.12 -4.71 22.37
CA MET A 101 0.72 -5.56 23.50
C MET A 101 0.74 -4.82 24.84
N THR A 102 1.51 -3.74 24.98
CA THR A 102 1.51 -2.93 26.21
C THR A 102 0.17 -2.23 26.46
N LEU A 103 -0.62 -1.97 25.42
CA LEU A 103 -1.98 -1.43 25.57
C LEU A 103 -2.98 -2.46 26.13
N MET A 104 -2.66 -3.75 26.04
CA MET A 104 -3.49 -4.85 26.57
C MET A 104 -3.22 -5.14 28.06
N LEU A 105 -2.22 -4.49 28.67
CA LEU A 105 -1.81 -4.70 30.06
C LEU A 105 -2.35 -3.63 31.02
N VAL A 106 -3.17 -2.71 30.52
CA VAL A 106 -3.71 -1.60 31.31
C VAL A 106 -5.01 -2.06 32.00
N GLY A 107 -5.14 -1.78 33.29
CA GLY A 107 -6.28 -2.18 34.11
C GLY A 107 -7.60 -1.54 33.69
N GLU A 108 -8.71 -2.11 34.16
CA GLU A 108 -10.11 -1.82 33.80
C GLU A 108 -10.55 -0.34 33.85
N ASN A 109 -9.72 0.56 34.41
CA ASN A 109 -10.04 1.98 34.61
C ASN A 109 -9.28 2.95 33.70
N GLU A 110 -8.37 2.49 32.83
CA GLU A 110 -7.62 3.36 31.91
C GLU A 110 -7.61 2.79 30.49
N THR A 111 -8.56 3.20 29.66
CA THR A 111 -8.59 2.86 28.23
C THR A 111 -7.58 3.74 27.48
N TYR A 112 -6.35 3.27 27.31
CA TYR A 112 -5.41 3.86 26.36
C TYR A 112 -5.57 3.20 24.99
N GLY A 113 -6.45 3.77 24.16
CA GLY A 113 -6.58 3.42 22.74
C GLY A 113 -7.34 2.12 22.42
N LEU A 114 -7.52 1.87 21.12
CA LEU A 114 -8.10 0.64 20.60
C LEU A 114 -7.04 -0.47 20.65
N GLY A 115 -7.27 -1.50 21.45
CA GLY A 115 -6.44 -2.71 21.46
C GLY A 115 -6.54 -3.45 20.12
N CYS A 116 -5.54 -4.29 19.82
CA CYS A 116 -5.60 -5.21 18.68
C CYS A 116 -5.73 -4.57 17.27
N GLU A 117 -5.17 -3.38 17.10
CA GLU A 117 -5.08 -2.69 15.81
C GLU A 117 -3.87 -3.15 14.98
N PHE A 118 -4.14 -3.51 13.72
CA PHE A 118 -3.17 -3.74 12.66
C PHE A 118 -3.22 -2.59 11.65
N ILE A 119 -2.05 -2.16 11.17
CA ILE A 119 -1.94 -1.22 10.05
C ILE A 119 -1.27 -1.95 8.90
N LEU A 120 -1.88 -1.93 7.72
CA LEU A 120 -1.37 -2.53 6.51
C LEU A 120 -1.23 -1.50 5.39
N GLU A 121 -0.35 -1.77 4.42
CA GLU A 121 -0.15 -0.96 3.22
C GLU A 121 -0.25 -1.75 1.92
N LYS A 122 -0.64 -1.06 0.84
CA LYS A 122 -0.72 -1.61 -0.52
C LYS A 122 -0.45 -0.54 -1.59
#